data_AF-A0A6L7S426-F1
#
_entry.id   AF-A0A6L7S426-F1
#
_cell.length_a   1.000
_cell.length_b   1.000
_cell.length_c   1.000
_cell.angle_alpha   90.00
_cell.angle_beta   90.00
_cell.angle_gamma   90.00
#
_symmetry.space_group_name_H-M   'P 1'
#
loop_
_entity.id
_entity.type
_entity.pdbx_description
1 polymer ?
#
loop_
_entity_poly.entity_id
_entity_poly.type
_entity_poly.pdbx_seq_one_letter_code
_entity_poly.pdbx_strand_id
1 'polypeptide(L)'
;TFGKAVLGHAKVGNGLDRQSMMNIAPGLIVALIFVFWAAKTLGFYTASTITFFVLLSLYDPAPHGEASSWIKRIAISAGFLVVMYGLFAKLLNVFTPREIFF
;
A
#
# COMPACT_ATOMS: atom_id res chain seq x y z
N THR A 1 5.42 -24.18 -17.29
CA THR A 1 5.60 -23.78 -15.87
C THR A 1 4.30 -23.32 -15.24
N PHE A 2 3.56 -22.39 -15.87
CA PHE A 2 2.27 -21.89 -15.36
C PHE A 2 1.18 -22.97 -15.21
N GLY A 3 1.02 -23.89 -16.18
CA GLY A 3 0.02 -24.96 -16.08
C GLY A 3 0.23 -25.89 -14.88
N LYS A 4 1.48 -26.15 -14.49
CA LYS A 4 1.79 -26.94 -13.28
C LYS A 4 1.48 -26.18 -11.98
N ALA A 5 1.54 -24.85 -12.01
CA ALA A 5 1.16 -23.99 -10.89
C ALA A 5 -0.36 -23.93 -10.72
N VAL A 6 -1.11 -23.80 -11.82
CA VAL A 6 -2.59 -23.85 -11.80
C VAL A 6 -3.10 -25.22 -11.33
N LEU A 7 -2.43 -26.30 -11.73
CA LEU A 7 -2.80 -27.67 -11.33
C LEU A 7 -2.26 -28.07 -9.94
N GLY A 8 -1.65 -27.17 -9.17
CA GLY A 8 -1.17 -27.44 -7.81
C GLY A 8 0.05 -28.37 -7.70
N HIS A 9 0.60 -28.83 -8.82
CA HIS A 9 1.77 -29.71 -8.89
C HIS A 9 3.12 -29.00 -8.66
N ALA A 10 3.11 -27.67 -8.49
CA ALA A 10 4.26 -26.86 -8.14
C ALA A 10 4.21 -26.36 -6.68
N LYS A 11 3.73 -27.20 -5.75
CA LYS A 11 3.65 -26.86 -4.32
C LYS A 11 5.05 -26.88 -3.70
N VAL A 12 5.77 -25.77 -3.82
CA VAL A 12 7.05 -25.53 -3.11
C VAL A 12 6.75 -24.61 -1.92
N GLY A 13 6.97 -25.08 -0.69
CA GLY A 13 6.64 -24.36 0.56
C GLY A 13 5.25 -24.72 1.16
N ASN A 14 4.89 -24.10 2.30
CA ASN A 14 3.65 -24.39 3.06
C ASN A 14 2.34 -24.08 2.31
N GLY A 15 2.39 -23.62 1.06
CA GLY A 15 1.23 -23.18 0.30
C GLY A 15 0.57 -21.94 0.92
N LEU A 16 -0.46 -21.44 0.24
CA LEU A 16 -1.29 -20.35 0.73
C LEU A 16 -2.55 -20.95 1.34
N ASP A 17 -2.69 -20.90 2.66
CA ASP A 17 -3.90 -21.37 3.31
C ASP A 17 -5.06 -20.37 3.13
N ARG A 18 -6.28 -20.84 3.40
CA ARG A 18 -7.48 -20.02 3.27
C ARG A 18 -7.46 -18.79 4.18
N GLN A 19 -6.88 -18.90 5.38
CA GLN A 19 -6.83 -17.80 6.33
C GLN A 19 -5.90 -16.68 5.85
N SER A 20 -4.75 -17.05 5.30
CA SER A 20 -3.75 -16.18 4.70
C SER A 20 -4.36 -15.44 3.50
N MET A 21 -5.11 -16.15 2.66
CA MET A 21 -5.89 -15.53 1.59
C MET A 21 -6.87 -14.48 2.12
N MET A 22 -7.64 -14.81 3.15
CA MET A 22 -8.61 -13.89 3.75
C MET A 22 -7.95 -12.69 4.41
N ASN A 23 -6.78 -12.88 5.02
CA ASN A 23 -6.02 -11.80 5.64
C ASN A 23 -5.45 -10.82 4.59
N ILE A 24 -5.01 -11.32 3.43
CA ILE A 24 -4.41 -10.46 2.38
C ILE A 24 -5.47 -9.82 1.48
N ALA A 25 -6.64 -10.43 1.32
CA ALA A 25 -7.68 -9.97 0.38
C ALA A 25 -8.07 -8.48 0.53
N PRO A 26 -8.27 -7.93 1.74
CA PRO A 26 -8.58 -6.50 1.89
C PRO A 26 -7.47 -5.59 1.33
N GLY A 27 -6.21 -5.89 1.64
CA GLY A 27 -5.05 -5.14 1.14
C GLY A 27 -4.90 -5.26 -0.37
N LEU A 28 -5.21 -6.43 -0.93
CA LEU A 28 -5.23 -6.64 -2.38
C LEU A 28 -6.28 -5.76 -3.06
N ILE A 29 -7.48 -5.66 -2.50
CA ILE A 29 -8.53 -4.79 -3.02
C ILE A 29 -8.06 -3.32 -3.03
N VAL A 30 -7.48 -2.85 -1.93
CA VAL A 30 -6.94 -1.49 -1.84
C VAL A 30 -5.85 -1.26 -2.89
N ALA A 31 -4.94 -2.22 -3.09
CA ALA A 31 -3.90 -2.12 -4.10
C ALA A 31 -4.46 -2.08 -5.53
N LEU A 32 -5.49 -2.87 -5.85
CA LEU A 32 -6.15 -2.83 -7.15
C LEU A 32 -6.81 -1.47 -7.39
N ILE A 33 -7.49 -0.92 -6.38
CA ILE A 33 -8.09 0.43 -6.45
C ILE A 33 -7.01 1.49 -6.72
N PHE A 34 -5.87 1.38 -6.05
CA PHE A 34 -4.75 2.29 -6.23
C PHE A 34 -4.19 2.24 -7.67
N VAL A 35 -3.87 1.05 -8.16
CA VAL A 35 -3.19 0.86 -9.46
C VAL A 35 -4.06 1.30 -10.63
N PHE A 36 -5.34 0.92 -10.63
CA PHE A 36 -6.20 1.12 -11.80
C PHE A 36 -6.94 2.46 -11.80
N TRP A 37 -7.15 3.08 -10.64
CA TRP A 37 -7.91 4.34 -10.54
C TRP A 37 -7.17 5.41 -9.77
N ALA A 38 -6.86 5.20 -8.49
CA ALA A 38 -6.47 6.29 -7.60
C ALA A 38 -5.17 6.98 -8.02
N ALA A 39 -4.16 6.22 -8.46
CA ALA A 39 -2.88 6.78 -8.89
C ALA A 39 -3.04 7.71 -10.11
N LYS A 40 -3.95 7.36 -11.03
CA LYS A 40 -4.23 8.16 -12.23
C LYS A 40 -5.08 9.39 -11.91
N THR A 41 -6.03 9.30 -10.99
CA THR A 41 -6.99 10.38 -10.73
C THR A 41 -6.51 11.39 -9.70
N LEU A 42 -5.76 10.96 -8.69
CA LEU A 42 -5.30 11.81 -7.58
C LEU A 42 -3.81 12.17 -7.67
N GLY A 43 -3.09 11.60 -8.63
CA GLY A 43 -1.63 11.69 -8.72
C GLY A 43 -0.92 10.75 -7.75
N PHE A 44 0.34 10.41 -8.07
CA PHE A 44 1.09 9.35 -7.39
C PHE A 44 1.27 9.59 -5.88
N TYR A 45 1.67 10.80 -5.46
CA TYR A 45 1.97 11.08 -4.04
C TYR A 45 0.72 11.05 -3.16
N THR A 46 -0.34 11.72 -3.59
CA THR A 46 -1.62 11.76 -2.87
C THR A 46 -2.22 10.36 -2.79
N ALA A 47 -2.31 9.66 -3.93
CA ALA A 47 -2.86 8.31 -3.96
C ALA A 47 -2.05 7.32 -3.12
N SER A 48 -0.71 7.42 -3.14
CA SER A 48 0.16 6.55 -2.34
C SER A 48 0.02 6.82 -0.85
N THR A 49 -0.11 8.08 -0.45
CA THR A 49 -0.31 8.47 0.96
C THR A 49 -1.64 7.93 1.49
N ILE A 50 -2.73 8.11 0.73
CA ILE A 50 -4.05 7.58 1.10
C ILE A 50 -4.02 6.06 1.18
N THR A 51 -3.44 5.42 0.16
CA THR A 51 -3.30 3.96 0.08
C THR A 51 -2.54 3.40 1.28
N PHE A 52 -1.38 3.98 1.58
CA PHE A 52 -0.59 3.59 2.75
C PHE A 52 -1.36 3.80 4.05
N PHE A 53 -2.01 4.95 4.24
CA PHE A 53 -2.78 5.24 5.43
C PHE A 53 -3.96 4.27 5.63
N VAL A 54 -4.66 3.92 4.56
CA VAL A 54 -5.75 2.94 4.58
C VAL A 54 -5.22 1.55 4.92
N LEU A 55 -4.14 1.10 4.26
CA LEU A 55 -3.51 -0.19 4.56
C LEU A 55 -3.03 -0.26 6.01
N LEU A 56 -2.35 0.79 6.49
CA LEU A 56 -1.93 0.88 7.88
C LEU A 56 -3.12 0.80 8.82
N SER A 57 -4.19 1.56 8.54
CA SER A 57 -5.39 1.54 9.39
C SER A 57 -6.09 0.18 9.39
N LEU A 58 -6.05 -0.55 8.27
CA LEU A 58 -6.75 -1.82 8.11
C LEU A 58 -6.01 -2.99 8.75
N TYR A 59 -4.67 -2.92 8.79
CA TYR A 59 -3.81 -3.98 9.32
C TYR A 59 -3.22 -3.68 10.71
N ASP A 60 -3.29 -2.44 11.18
CA ASP A 60 -2.90 -2.10 12.54
C ASP A 60 -3.93 -2.65 13.56
N PRO A 61 -3.51 -3.52 14.50
CA PRO A 61 -4.41 -4.10 15.49
C PRO A 61 -4.90 -3.08 16.53
N ALA A 62 -4.37 -1.85 16.56
CA ALA A 62 -4.81 -0.84 17.51
C ALA A 62 -6.30 -0.45 17.30
N PRO A 63 -7.04 -0.15 18.40
CA PRO A 63 -8.46 0.21 18.30
C PRO A 63 -8.72 1.45 17.44
N HIS A 64 -9.78 1.40 16.62
CA HIS A 64 -10.20 2.54 15.79
C HIS A 64 -10.96 3.64 16.58
N GLY A 65 -11.37 3.36 17.82
CA GLY A 65 -12.09 4.32 18.67
C GLY A 65 -11.18 5.26 19.47
N GLU A 66 -9.87 5.04 19.46
CA GLU A 66 -8.93 5.81 20.27
C GLU A 66 -8.25 6.91 19.45
N ALA A 67 -8.28 8.16 19.90
CA ALA A 67 -7.61 9.26 19.21
C ALA A 67 -6.08 9.06 19.10
N SER A 68 -5.47 8.42 20.11
CA SER A 68 -4.03 8.12 20.13
C SER A 68 -3.59 7.20 18.99
N SER A 69 -4.41 6.20 18.62
CA SER A 69 -4.08 5.30 17.50
C SER A 69 -4.09 6.05 16.17
N TRP A 70 -5.07 6.94 15.96
CA TRP A 70 -5.13 7.80 14.77
C TRP A 70 -3.94 8.75 14.66
N ILE A 71 -3.53 9.38 15.77
CA ILE A 71 -2.35 10.25 15.78
C ILE A 71 -1.11 9.47 15.33
N LYS A 72 -0.90 8.26 15.83
CA LYS A 72 0.22 7.41 15.42
C LYS A 72 0.14 7.03 13.95
N ARG A 73 -1.04 6.66 13.44
CA ARG A 73 -1.25 6.30 12.02
C ARG A 73 -0.93 7.47 11.09
N ILE A 74 -1.37 8.68 11.45
CA ILE A 74 -1.06 9.91 10.71
C ILE A 74 0.45 10.17 10.73
N ALA A 75 1.09 10.09 11.91
CA ALA A 75 2.53 10.32 12.05
C ALA A 75 3.37 9.33 11.22
N ILE A 76 3.03 8.04 11.26
CA ILE A 76 3.69 7.00 10.47
C ILE A 76 3.51 7.27 8.97
N SER A 77 2.30 7.65 8.55
CA SER A 77 2.00 7.94 7.14
C SER A 77 2.73 9.18 6.63
N ALA A 78 2.84 10.23 7.46
CA ALA A 78 3.66 11.40 7.15
C ALA A 78 5.14 11.03 7.02
N GLY A 79 5.67 10.18 7.92
CA GLY A 79 7.03 9.65 7.83
C GLY A 79 7.27 8.87 6.53
N PHE A 80 6.34 8.00 6.15
CA PHE A 80 6.38 7.28 4.87
C PHE A 80 6.48 8.24 3.67
N LEU A 81 5.62 9.26 3.62
CA LEU A 81 5.63 10.24 2.54
C LEU A 81 6.96 11.00 2.46
N VAL A 82 7.51 11.43 3.60
CA VAL A 82 8.81 12.11 3.67
C VAL A 82 9.93 11.23 3.16
N VAL A 83 9.98 9.97 3.58
CA VAL A 83 11.00 9.01 3.12
C VAL A 83 10.88 8.76 1.62
N MET A 84 9.65 8.50 1.13
CA MET A 84 9.39 8.31 -0.29
C MET A 84 9.83 9.51 -1.12
N TYR A 85 9.49 10.72 -0.68
CA TYR A 85 9.90 11.95 -1.34
C TYR A 85 11.43 12.08 -1.37
N GLY A 86 12.10 11.83 -0.25
CA GLY A 86 13.55 11.87 -0.14
C GLY A 86 14.24 10.85 -1.06
N LEU A 87 13.73 9.62 -1.12
CA LEU A 87 14.25 8.58 -2.02
C LEU A 87 14.09 8.98 -3.47
N PHE A 88 12.93 9.49 -3.87
CA PHE A 88 12.69 9.90 -5.25
C PHE A 88 13.55 11.10 -5.65
N ALA A 89 13.67 12.10 -4.78
CA ALA A 89 14.53 13.25 -5.00
C ALA A 89 16.01 12.83 -5.19
N LYS A 90 16.50 11.91 -4.34
CA LYS A 90 17.88 11.39 -4.42
C LYS A 90 18.13 10.50 -5.63
N LEU A 91 17.22 9.56 -5.92
CA LEU A 91 17.43 8.53 -6.93
C LEU A 91 17.13 9.03 -8.35
N LEU A 92 16.11 9.88 -8.51
CA LEU A 92 15.73 10.39 -9.82
C LEU A 92 16.43 11.71 -10.14
N ASN A 93 17.00 12.42 -9.15
CA ASN A 93 17.60 13.76 -9.32
C ASN A 93 16.64 14.75 -10.03
N VAL A 94 15.33 14.47 -9.97
CA VAL A 94 14.26 15.29 -10.55
C VAL A 94 13.55 15.98 -9.39
N PHE A 95 13.58 17.30 -9.38
CA PHE A 95 12.68 18.11 -8.55
C PHE A 95 11.25 17.90 -9.05
N THR A 96 10.40 17.37 -8.17
CA THR A 96 8.93 17.25 -8.23
C THR A 96 8.27 17.25 -9.61
N PRO A 97 7.65 16.11 -10.02
CA PRO A 97 6.66 16.08 -11.09
C PRO A 97 5.60 17.16 -10.87
N ARG A 98 5.12 17.78 -11.95
CA ARG A 98 4.28 19.00 -12.00
C ARG A 98 2.96 18.97 -11.21
N GLU A 99 2.61 17.87 -10.54
CA GLU A 99 1.28 17.62 -9.99
C GLU A 99 1.13 17.86 -8.48
N ILE A 100 2.16 18.44 -7.81
CA ILE A 100 1.95 18.96 -6.44
C ILE A 100 1.13 20.25 -6.46
N PHE A 101 1.03 20.92 -7.63
CA PHE A 101 0.23 22.14 -7.73
C PHE A 101 -0.95 22.05 -8.70
N PHE A 102 -0.86 21.55 -9.94
CA PHE A 102 -2.03 21.34 -10.82
C PHE A 102 -1.72 20.34 -11.95
#